data_AF-A0A6J4UXG8-F1
#
_entry.id   AF-A0A6J4UXG8-F1
#
_cell.length_a   1.000
_cell.length_b   1.000
_cell.length_c   1.000
_cell.angle_alpha   90.00
_cell.angle_beta   90.00
_cell.angle_gamma   90.00
#
_symmetry.space_group_name_H-M   'P 1'
#
loop_
_entity.id
_entity.type
_entity.pdbx_description
1 polymer ?
#
loop_
_entity_poly.entity_id
_entity_poly.type
_entity_poly.pdbx_seq_one_letter_code
_entity_poly.pdbx_strand_id
1 'polypeptide(L)' 'MVRRIHVRYRLRLRPEQRPAAERVHGFHADGCPVYRTIRGCVDITTSLDLEDAGDT' A
#
# COMPACT_ATOMS: atom_id res chain seq x y z
N MET A 1 -11.41 1.83 -21.49
CA MET A 1 -11.31 2.69 -20.28
C MET A 1 -11.10 1.80 -19.07
N VAL A 2 -10.10 2.10 -18.24
CA VAL A 2 -9.88 1.39 -16.97
C VAL A 2 -10.96 1.86 -15.98
N ARG A 3 -11.58 0.91 -15.26
CA ARG A 3 -12.64 1.22 -14.28
C ARG A 3 -12.23 0.93 -12.85
N ARG A 4 -11.29 0.01 -12.66
CA ARG A 4 -10.80 -0.44 -11.35
C ARG A 4 -9.31 -0.73 -11.40
N ILE A 5 -8.62 -0.41 -10.31
CA ILE A 5 -7.22 -0.70 -10.10
C ILE A 5 -7.07 -1.32 -8.72
N HIS A 6 -6.35 -2.43 -8.63
CA HIS A 6 -5.95 -3.01 -7.35
C HIS A 6 -4.42 -2.94 -7.23
N VAL A 7 -3.92 -2.25 -6.20
CA VAL A 7 -2.49 -2.09 -5.96
C VAL A 7 -2.06 -3.07 -4.88
N ARG A 8 -1.10 -3.93 -5.22
CA ARG A 8 -0.51 -4.89 -4.28
C ARG A 8 0.86 -4.39 -3.87
N TYR A 9 1.01 -4.00 -2.61
CA TYR A 9 2.29 -3.66 -2.01
C TYR A 9 2.90 -4.91 -1.42
N ARG A 10 4.15 -5.20 -1.76
CA ARG A 10 4.95 -6.24 -1.12
C ARG A 10 6.09 -5.56 -0.40
N LEU A 11 6.14 -5.70 0.92
CA LEU A 11 7.12 -5.03 1.74
C LEU A 11 7.88 -6.04 2.59
N ARG A 12 9.19 -6.08 2.40
CA ARG A 12 10.12 -6.84 3.24
C ARG A 12 10.59 -5.93 4.36
N LEU A 13 10.35 -6.32 5.61
CA LEU A 13 10.67 -5.49 6.77
C LEU A 13 10.96 -6.35 8.00
N ARG A 14 11.58 -5.75 9.02
CA ARG A 14 11.80 -6.46 10.29
C ARG A 14 10.48 -6.59 11.06
N PRO A 15 10.24 -7.69 11.80
CA PRO A 15 8.97 -7.92 12.49
C PRO A 15 8.50 -6.75 13.36
N GLU A 16 9.42 -6.01 13.97
CA GLU A 16 9.13 -4.85 14.83
C GLU A 16 8.50 -3.68 14.07
N GLN A 17 8.72 -3.61 12.75
CA GLN A 17 8.21 -2.55 11.88
C GLN A 17 6.83 -2.87 11.29
N ARG A 18 6.33 -4.11 11.45
CA ARG A 18 5.01 -4.53 10.94
C ARG A 18 3.86 -3.60 11.38
N PRO A 19 3.74 -3.21 12.66
CA PRO A 19 2.65 -2.34 13.10
C PRO A 19 2.70 -0.95 12.46
N ALA A 20 3.92 -0.43 12.22
CA ALA A 20 4.10 0.85 11.56
C ALA A 20 3.68 0.78 10.08
N ALA A 21 4.04 -0.31 9.39
CA ALA A 21 3.66 -0.53 8.00
C ALA A 21 2.14 -0.64 7.83
N GLU A 22 1.46 -1.42 8.67
CA GLU A 22 0.01 -1.56 8.64
C GLU A 22 -0.70 -0.24 8.92
N ARG A 23 -0.24 0.50 9.95
CA ARG A 23 -0.82 1.79 10.31
C ARG A 23 -0.67 2.80 9.17
N VAL A 24 0.52 2.93 8.60
CA VAL A 24 0.77 3.86 7.48
C VAL A 24 -0.02 3.44 6.25
N HIS A 25 -0.11 2.14 5.96
CA HIS A 25 -0.90 1.65 4.84
C HIS A 25 -2.38 2.06 4.93
N GLY A 26 -2.94 2.16 6.14
CA GLY A 26 -4.32 2.62 6.35
C GLY A 26 -4.62 4.03 5.86
N PHE A 27 -3.63 4.92 5.75
CA PHE A 27 -3.82 6.30 5.30
C PHE A 27 -2.84 6.75 4.20
N HIS A 28 -1.97 5.88 3.70
CA HIS A 28 -0.96 6.24 2.69
C HIS A 28 -1.58 6.75 1.38
N ALA A 29 -2.78 6.28 1.03
CA ALA A 29 -3.45 6.63 -0.22
C ALA A 29 -3.70 8.14 -0.30
N ASP A 30 -4.05 8.79 0.80
CA ASP A 30 -4.28 10.25 0.85
C ASP A 30 -3.00 11.05 0.60
N GLY A 31 -1.85 10.51 1.00
CA GLY A 31 -0.53 11.08 0.71
C GLY A 31 0.01 10.74 -0.68
N CYS A 32 -0.56 9.75 -1.38
CA CYS A 32 -0.03 9.25 -2.64
C CYS A 32 -0.37 10.19 -3.81
N PRO A 33 0.62 10.78 -4.51
CA PRO A 33 0.35 11.69 -5.62
C PRO A 33 -0.43 11.00 -6.75
N VAL A 34 -0.13 9.72 -7.01
CA VAL A 34 -0.83 8.94 -8.02
C VAL A 34 -2.30 8.79 -7.64
N TYR A 35 -2.61 8.29 -6.44
CA TYR A 35 -4.00 8.15 -5.98
C TYR A 35 -4.75 9.48 -6.09
N ARG A 36 -4.12 10.58 -5.67
CA ARG A 36 -4.73 11.92 -5.73
C ARG A 36 -5.11 12.38 -7.14
N THR A 37 -4.35 11.97 -8.16
CA THR A 37 -4.62 12.36 -9.55
C THR A 37 -5.76 11.56 -10.21
N ILE A 38 -6.01 10.32 -9.77
CA ILE A 38 -6.92 9.40 -10.48
C ILE A 38 -8.08 8.84 -9.63
N ARG A 39 -8.13 9.10 -8.32
CA ARG A 39 -9.19 8.59 -7.42
C ARG A 39 -10.63 8.97 -7.82
N GLY A 40 -10.82 10.04 -8.59
CA GLY A 40 -12.14 10.45 -9.09
C GLY A 40 -12.57 9.78 -10.39
N CYS A 41 -11.66 9.06 -11.05
CA CYS A 41 -11.88 8.47 -12.38
C CYS A 41 -11.95 6.95 -12.36
N VAL A 42 -11.31 6.32 -11.37
CA VAL A 42 -11.23 4.86 -11.22
C VAL A 42 -11.38 4.47 -9.76
N ASP A 43 -11.99 3.32 -9.52
CA ASP A 43 -12.04 2.72 -8.19
C ASP A 43 -10.67 2.08 -7.86
N ILE A 44 -10.07 2.44 -6.73
CA ILE A 44 -8.73 2.01 -6.34
C ILE A 44 -8.80 1.33 -4.98
N THR A 45 -8.31 0.10 -4.94
CA THR A 45 -8.16 -0.69 -3.71
C THR A 45 -6.70 -1.07 -3.52
N THR A 46 -6.28 -1.28 -2.27
CA THR A 46 -4.89 -1.64 -1.96
C THR A 46 -4.82 -2.87 -1.05
N SER A 47 -3.79 -3.70 -1.25
CA SER A 47 -3.41 -4.79 -0.35
C SER A 47 -1.95 -4.64 0.04
N LEU A 48 -1.62 -5.10 1.25
CA LEU A 48 -0.26 -5.13 1.77
C LEU A 48 0.13 -6.57 2.12
N ASP A 49 1.13 -7.11 1.42
CA ASP A 49 1.82 -8.33 1.83
C ASP A 49 3.09 -7.95 2.58
N LEU A 50 3.24 -8.52 3.77
CA LEU A 50 4.42 -8.35 4.60
C LEU A 50 5.26 -9.62 4.56
N GLU A 51 6.54 -9.44 4.27
CA GLU A 51 7.55 -10.49 4.30
C GLU A 51 8.58 -10.15 5.37
N ASP A 52 8.99 -11.15 6.16
CA ASP A 52 10.06 -10.93 7.13
C ASP A 52 11.40 -10.76 6.41
N ALA A 53 12.05 -9.63 6.66
CA ALA A 53 13.46 -9.48 6.37
C ALA A 53 14.23 -10.26 7.43
N GLY A 54 14.60 -11.51 7.12
CA GLY A 54 15.52 -12.27 7.96
C GLY A 54 16.89 -11.58 8.00
N ASP A 55 17.45 -11.41 9.19
CA ASP A 55 18.88 -11.10 9.35
C ASP A 55 19.66 -12.31 8.84
N THR A 56 20.31 -12.16 7.68
CA THR A 56 21.44 -13.02 7.26
C THR A 56 22.71 -12.23 7.46
#